data_AF-A0A3P8K6N1-F1
#
_entry.id   AF-A0A3P8K6N1-F1
#
_cell.length_a   1.000
_cell.length_b   1.000
_cell.length_c   1.000
_cell.angle_alpha   90.00
_cell.angle_beta   90.00
_cell.angle_gamma   90.00
#
_symmetry.space_group_name_H-M   'P 1'
#
loop_
_entity.id
_entity.type
_entity.pdbx_description
1 polymer ?
#
loop_
_entity_poly.entity_id
_entity_poly.type
_entity_poly.pdbx_seq_one_letter_code
_entity_poly.pdbx_strand_id
1 'polypeptide(L)'
;MVNRVTSNSALKRAARDYSRQHGVSYRDAIRVVDRRTDDRFHYLATRVLIKAIEGCGIRHWAGVEAWDGWSHATITDLGGESFDLDHGTIAPALAAYLRENPESDACEIDGYLADEFVQSGLFGLIIYRSEATHRPRTIHVNRHEPCGRLTDALPPTSASPSTWSREHASGVPPTS
;
A
#
# COMPACT_ATOMS: atom_id res chain seq x y z
N MET A 1 -9.32 -21.36 20.13
CA MET A 1 -9.48 -22.84 20.07
C MET A 1 -9.76 -23.21 18.62
N VAL A 2 -8.78 -23.74 17.89
CA VAL A 2 -8.81 -23.89 16.42
C VAL A 2 -9.83 -24.95 16.00
N ASN A 3 -10.77 -24.62 15.10
CA ASN A 3 -11.66 -25.61 14.50
C ASN A 3 -10.90 -26.39 13.41
N ARG A 4 -10.07 -27.33 13.88
CA ARG A 4 -9.14 -28.22 13.17
C ARG A 4 -9.81 -29.18 12.16
N VAL A 5 -11.11 -29.03 11.91
CA VAL A 5 -11.96 -30.03 11.25
C VAL A 5 -12.22 -29.70 9.78
N THR A 6 -12.33 -28.42 9.40
CA THR A 6 -12.71 -28.00 8.04
C THR A 6 -11.53 -27.97 7.06
N SER A 7 -10.39 -27.34 7.42
CA SER A 7 -9.16 -27.40 6.59
C SER A 7 -8.68 -28.85 6.41
N ASN A 8 -8.93 -29.69 7.42
CA ASN A 8 -8.57 -31.10 7.42
C ASN A 8 -9.50 -31.91 6.49
N SER A 9 -10.77 -31.54 6.33
CA SER A 9 -11.68 -32.25 5.43
C SER A 9 -11.41 -31.95 3.95
N ALA A 10 -11.11 -30.69 3.61
CA ALA A 10 -10.73 -30.28 2.26
C ALA A 10 -9.39 -30.91 1.83
N LEU A 11 -8.37 -30.84 2.69
CA LEU A 11 -7.05 -31.45 2.41
C LEU A 11 -7.14 -32.97 2.28
N LYS A 12 -7.92 -33.65 3.15
CA LYS A 12 -8.20 -35.09 3.01
C LYS A 12 -8.93 -35.43 1.72
N ARG A 13 -9.87 -34.58 1.27
CA ARG A 13 -10.59 -34.77 0.00
C ARG A 13 -9.63 -34.65 -1.18
N ALA A 14 -8.88 -33.55 -1.26
CA ALA A 14 -7.87 -33.33 -2.30
C ALA A 14 -6.79 -34.42 -2.33
N ALA A 15 -6.31 -34.87 -1.16
CA ALA A 15 -5.35 -35.97 -1.07
C ALA A 15 -5.92 -37.32 -1.54
N ARG A 16 -7.20 -37.61 -1.28
CA ARG A 16 -7.86 -38.81 -1.81
C ARG A 16 -8.01 -38.74 -3.33
N ASP A 17 -8.40 -37.59 -3.87
CA ASP A 17 -8.56 -37.41 -5.31
C ASP A 17 -7.19 -37.53 -6.02
N TYR A 18 -6.15 -36.92 -5.47
CA TYR A 18 -4.77 -37.04 -5.97
C TYR A 18 -4.26 -38.49 -5.92
N SER A 19 -4.47 -39.20 -4.81
CA SER A 19 -4.10 -40.61 -4.66
C SER A 19 -4.76 -41.48 -5.73
N ARG A 20 -6.06 -41.27 -5.99
CA ARG A 20 -6.80 -42.00 -7.04
C ARG A 20 -6.32 -41.68 -8.45
N GLN A 21 -6.06 -40.41 -8.75
CA GLN A 21 -5.64 -39.96 -10.08
C GLN A 21 -4.22 -40.43 -10.45
N HIS A 22 -3.33 -40.53 -9.46
CA HIS A 22 -1.90 -40.80 -9.71
C HIS A 22 -1.43 -42.16 -9.19
N GLY A 23 -2.31 -42.97 -8.60
CA GLY A 23 -1.96 -44.31 -8.10
C GLY A 23 -0.95 -44.31 -6.95
N VAL A 24 -0.80 -43.17 -6.24
CA VAL A 24 0.14 -43.03 -5.12
C VAL A 24 -0.52 -43.34 -3.79
N SER A 25 0.28 -43.72 -2.79
CA SER A 25 -0.23 -43.93 -1.43
C SER A 25 -0.89 -42.65 -0.91
N TYR A 26 -1.95 -42.80 -0.10
CA TYR A 26 -2.64 -41.67 0.50
C TYR A 26 -1.71 -40.78 1.34
N ARG A 27 -0.68 -41.36 1.99
CA ARG A 27 0.30 -40.62 2.79
C ARG A 27 1.20 -39.75 1.91
N ASP A 28 1.59 -40.24 0.74
CA ASP A 28 2.37 -39.45 -0.23
C ASP A 28 1.51 -38.38 -0.89
N ALA A 29 0.25 -38.69 -1.18
CA ALA A 29 -0.72 -37.71 -1.69
C ALA A 29 -0.95 -36.56 -0.70
N ILE A 30 -1.04 -36.84 0.61
CA ILE A 30 -1.12 -35.79 1.64
C ILE A 30 0.09 -34.86 1.52
N ARG A 31 1.32 -35.41 1.50
CA ARG A 31 2.54 -34.58 1.45
C ARG A 31 2.60 -33.68 0.24
N VAL A 32 2.16 -34.17 -0.92
CA VAL A 32 2.14 -33.37 -2.16
C VAL A 32 1.09 -32.27 -2.11
N VAL A 33 -0.13 -32.58 -1.66
CA VAL A 33 -1.21 -31.60 -1.55
C VAL A 33 -0.90 -30.55 -0.49
N ASP A 34 -0.36 -30.97 0.64
CA ASP A 34 0.04 -30.10 1.75
C ASP A 34 1.16 -29.14 1.30
N ARG A 35 2.23 -29.66 0.68
CA ARG A 35 3.30 -28.82 0.11
C ARG A 35 2.77 -27.83 -0.95
N ARG A 36 1.91 -28.27 -1.88
CA ARG A 36 1.31 -27.37 -2.88
C ARG A 36 0.44 -26.28 -2.24
N THR A 37 -0.22 -26.60 -1.13
CA THR A 37 -1.04 -25.64 -0.38
C THR A 37 -0.16 -24.63 0.32
N ASP A 38 0.94 -25.08 0.93
CA ASP A 38 1.93 -24.25 1.60
C ASP A 38 2.66 -23.33 0.61
N ASP A 39 3.16 -23.86 -0.50
CA ASP A 39 3.79 -23.08 -1.58
C ASP A 39 2.83 -22.01 -2.16
N ARG A 40 1.56 -22.38 -2.33
CA ARG A 40 0.53 -21.43 -2.80
C ARG A 40 0.25 -20.35 -1.77
N PHE A 41 0.16 -20.72 -0.49
CA PHE A 41 -0.11 -19.77 0.58
C PHE A 41 1.08 -18.81 0.77
N HIS A 42 2.30 -19.33 0.70
CA HIS A 42 3.54 -18.55 0.68
C HIS A 42 3.53 -17.50 -0.45
N TYR A 43 3.16 -17.92 -1.66
CA TYR A 43 3.01 -17.01 -2.79
C TYR A 43 1.95 -15.92 -2.53
N LEU A 44 0.79 -16.27 -1.96
CA LEU A 44 -0.25 -15.29 -1.64
C LEU A 44 0.20 -14.28 -0.58
N ALA A 45 0.84 -14.74 0.50
CA ALA A 45 1.38 -13.87 1.53
C ALA A 45 2.44 -12.90 0.97
N THR A 46 3.30 -13.40 0.09
CA THR A 46 4.31 -12.59 -0.63
C THR A 46 3.64 -11.52 -1.50
N ARG A 47 2.56 -11.87 -2.23
CA ARG A 47 1.79 -10.91 -3.03
C ARG A 47 1.15 -9.80 -2.18
N VAL A 48 0.64 -10.15 -1.01
CA VAL A 48 0.09 -9.18 -0.04
C VAL A 48 1.19 -8.27 0.50
N LEU A 49 2.37 -8.80 0.81
CA LEU A 49 3.53 -7.98 1.22
C LEU A 49 3.92 -6.94 0.15
N ILE A 50 4.00 -7.37 -1.11
CA ILE A 50 4.26 -6.47 -2.25
C ILE A 50 3.20 -5.35 -2.28
N LYS A 51 1.92 -5.68 -2.07
CA LYS A 51 0.85 -4.68 -2.02
C LYS A 51 1.01 -3.70 -0.87
N ALA A 52 1.41 -4.16 0.31
CA ALA A 52 1.64 -3.29 1.46
C ALA A 52 2.77 -2.27 1.19
N ILE A 53 3.86 -2.71 0.56
CA ILE A 53 5.05 -1.89 0.31
C ILE A 53 4.88 -0.99 -0.92
N GLU A 54 4.54 -1.58 -2.08
CA GLU A 54 4.46 -0.87 -3.36
C GLU A 54 3.13 -0.15 -3.57
N GLY A 55 2.05 -0.72 -3.03
CA GLY A 55 0.72 -0.09 -3.00
C GLY A 55 0.62 1.08 -2.02
N CYS A 56 1.73 1.47 -1.39
CA CYS A 56 1.83 2.55 -0.42
C CYS A 56 1.03 2.32 0.88
N GLY A 57 0.63 1.09 1.18
CA GLY A 57 -0.13 0.74 2.38
C GLY A 57 0.57 1.20 3.66
N ILE A 58 1.85 0.88 3.82
CA ILE A 58 2.62 1.18 5.04
C ILE A 58 3.25 2.58 5.07
N ARG A 59 3.30 3.29 3.92
CA ARG A 59 4.07 4.54 3.78
C ARG A 59 3.61 5.68 4.68
N HIS A 60 2.41 5.58 5.24
CA HIS A 60 1.88 6.59 6.13
C HIS A 60 2.38 6.47 7.58
N TRP A 61 3.00 5.34 7.95
CA TRP A 61 3.57 5.12 9.29
C TRP A 61 4.95 4.44 9.30
N ALA A 62 5.48 4.02 8.16
CA ALA A 62 6.82 3.46 8.06
C ALA A 62 7.57 3.97 6.82
N GLY A 63 8.87 4.20 7.02
CA GLY A 63 9.85 4.31 5.94
C GLY A 63 10.31 2.93 5.49
N VAL A 64 10.55 2.75 4.18
CA VAL A 64 11.12 1.52 3.62
C VAL A 64 12.59 1.79 3.35
N GLU A 65 13.46 1.18 4.15
CA GLU A 65 14.91 1.37 4.09
C GLU A 65 15.56 0.44 3.06
N ALA A 66 15.05 -0.78 2.96
CA ALA A 66 15.49 -1.77 1.97
C ALA A 66 14.30 -2.59 1.45
N TRP A 67 14.30 -2.88 0.15
CA TRP A 67 13.31 -3.75 -0.48
C TRP A 67 13.97 -4.55 -1.60
N ASP A 68 13.82 -5.88 -1.57
CA ASP A 68 14.37 -6.78 -2.60
C ASP A 68 13.51 -6.85 -3.88
N GLY A 69 12.33 -6.20 -3.88
CA GLY A 69 11.37 -6.25 -4.98
C GLY A 69 10.40 -7.42 -4.93
N TRP A 70 10.48 -8.28 -3.90
CA TRP A 70 9.75 -9.53 -3.89
C TRP A 70 9.33 -10.04 -2.51
N SER A 71 10.27 -10.40 -1.65
CA SER A 71 10.03 -11.24 -0.48
C SER A 71 10.51 -10.69 0.85
N HIS A 72 11.41 -9.71 0.83
CA HIS A 72 12.06 -9.21 2.04
C HIS A 72 12.23 -7.70 2.01
N ALA A 73 11.76 -7.04 3.07
CA ALA A 73 11.92 -5.61 3.28
C ALA A 73 12.48 -5.32 4.67
N THR A 74 13.22 -4.23 4.79
CA THR A 74 13.52 -3.62 6.10
C THR A 74 12.80 -2.27 6.14
N ILE A 75 12.04 -2.06 7.21
CA ILE A 75 11.27 -0.83 7.43
C ILE A 75 11.66 -0.18 8.75
N THR A 76 11.42 1.11 8.87
CA THR A 76 11.54 1.85 10.14
C THR A 76 10.23 2.57 10.40
N ASP A 77 9.64 2.37 11.58
CA ASP A 77 8.38 3.00 11.97
C ASP A 77 8.56 4.48 12.37
N LEU A 78 7.46 5.18 12.65
CA LEU A 78 7.49 6.57 13.15
C LEU A 78 8.18 6.72 14.52
N GLY A 79 8.31 5.64 15.29
CA GLY A 79 9.03 5.59 16.56
C GLY A 79 10.55 5.46 16.39
N GLY A 80 11.01 5.17 15.17
CA GLY A 80 12.42 4.92 14.85
C GLY A 80 12.84 3.46 15.05
N GLU A 81 11.91 2.55 15.37
CA GLU A 81 12.20 1.12 15.49
C GLU A 81 12.23 0.47 14.10
N SER A 82 13.20 -0.42 13.88
CA SER A 82 13.41 -1.09 12.59
C SER A 82 12.96 -2.53 12.63
N PHE A 83 12.28 -2.97 11.58
CA PHE A 83 11.70 -4.30 11.45
C PHE A 83 12.05 -4.93 10.11
N ASP A 84 12.31 -6.23 10.12
CA ASP A 84 12.40 -7.04 8.90
C ASP A 84 11.03 -7.65 8.59
N LEU A 85 10.58 -7.47 7.35
CA LEU A 85 9.33 -7.97 6.84
C LEU A 85 9.59 -9.09 5.85
N ASP A 86 8.86 -10.19 6.03
CA ASP A 86 8.75 -11.24 5.04
C ASP A 86 7.32 -11.79 4.98
N HIS A 87 7.13 -12.82 4.15
CA HIS A 87 5.86 -13.55 4.08
C HIS A 87 5.40 -14.10 5.44
N GLY A 88 6.31 -14.43 6.35
CA GLY A 88 6.05 -14.92 7.69
C GLY A 88 5.43 -13.85 8.60
N THR A 89 5.77 -12.58 8.39
CA THR A 89 5.10 -11.45 9.04
C THR A 89 3.61 -11.38 8.65
N ILE A 90 3.29 -11.60 7.36
CA ILE A 90 1.93 -11.48 6.81
C ILE A 90 1.07 -12.74 7.07
N ALA A 91 1.69 -13.91 6.94
CA ALA A 91 1.02 -15.21 6.87
C ALA A 91 0.00 -15.46 7.99
N PRO A 92 0.29 -15.19 9.29
CA PRO A 92 -0.66 -15.43 10.36
C PRO A 92 -1.95 -14.59 10.24
N ALA A 93 -1.81 -13.29 9.94
CA ALA A 93 -2.93 -12.36 9.82
C ALA A 93 -3.79 -12.68 8.58
N LEU A 94 -3.14 -12.96 7.44
CA LEU A 94 -3.81 -13.39 6.22
C LEU A 94 -4.59 -14.72 6.42
N ALA A 95 -3.99 -15.70 7.10
CA ALA A 95 -4.64 -16.97 7.38
C ALA A 95 -5.84 -16.83 8.32
N ALA A 96 -5.79 -15.88 9.27
CA ALA A 96 -6.94 -15.55 10.11
C ALA A 96 -8.07 -14.92 9.28
N TYR A 97 -7.73 -13.91 8.47
CA TYR A 97 -8.69 -13.23 7.60
C TYR A 97 -9.41 -14.18 6.63
N LEU A 98 -8.68 -15.01 5.89
CA LEU A 98 -9.28 -15.96 4.93
C LEU A 98 -10.10 -17.05 5.60
N ARG A 99 -9.84 -17.35 6.88
CA ARG A 99 -10.67 -18.30 7.65
C ARG A 99 -12.01 -17.70 8.04
N GLU A 100 -12.03 -16.39 8.32
CA GLU A 100 -13.22 -15.64 8.69
C GLU A 100 -14.02 -15.21 7.45
N ASN A 101 -13.36 -15.08 6.29
CA ASN A 101 -13.93 -14.66 5.02
C ASN A 101 -13.57 -15.67 3.90
N PRO A 102 -14.17 -16.87 3.90
CA PRO A 102 -13.80 -17.95 2.98
C PRO A 102 -14.08 -17.66 1.50
N GLU A 103 -14.92 -16.68 1.20
CA GLU A 103 -15.23 -16.18 -0.14
C GLU A 103 -14.25 -15.14 -0.66
N SER A 104 -13.41 -14.56 0.20
CA SER A 104 -12.45 -13.54 -0.19
C SER A 104 -11.32 -14.14 -1.03
N ASP A 105 -10.96 -13.45 -2.12
CA ASP A 105 -9.75 -13.75 -2.87
C ASP A 105 -8.57 -12.94 -2.33
N ALA A 106 -7.51 -13.63 -1.90
CA ALA A 106 -6.28 -12.99 -1.46
C ALA A 106 -5.62 -12.13 -2.56
N CYS A 107 -5.92 -12.38 -3.84
CA CYS A 107 -5.42 -11.57 -4.95
C CYS A 107 -6.12 -10.20 -5.04
N GLU A 108 -7.29 -10.04 -4.40
CA GLU A 108 -8.08 -8.81 -4.39
C GLU A 108 -7.82 -7.94 -3.16
N ILE A 109 -6.95 -8.38 -2.25
CA ILE A 109 -6.52 -7.59 -1.10
C ILE A 109 -5.88 -6.27 -1.58
N ASP A 110 -6.44 -5.15 -1.14
CA ASP A 110 -5.94 -3.82 -1.44
C ASP A 110 -4.80 -3.40 -0.49
N GLY A 111 -4.23 -2.22 -0.75
CA GLY A 111 -3.10 -1.71 0.04
C GLY A 111 -3.46 -1.37 1.48
N TYR A 112 -4.71 -1.05 1.78
CA TYR A 112 -5.16 -0.72 3.14
C TYR A 112 -5.27 -1.99 3.99
N LEU A 113 -5.90 -3.03 3.46
CA LEU A 113 -5.98 -4.31 4.18
C LEU A 113 -4.60 -5.01 4.26
N ALA A 114 -3.78 -4.87 3.22
CA ALA A 114 -2.39 -5.36 3.25
C ALA A 114 -1.57 -4.69 4.37
N ASP A 115 -1.77 -3.39 4.59
CA ASP A 115 -1.18 -2.66 5.71
C ASP A 115 -1.64 -3.22 7.07
N GLU A 116 -2.94 -3.45 7.24
CA GLU A 116 -3.47 -4.03 8.48
C GLU A 116 -2.84 -5.40 8.78
N PHE A 117 -2.52 -6.20 7.76
CA PHE A 117 -1.82 -7.46 7.94
C PHE A 117 -0.36 -7.29 8.37
N VAL A 118 0.36 -6.29 7.85
CA VAL A 118 1.72 -5.96 8.31
C VAL A 118 1.69 -5.58 9.79
N GLN A 119 0.83 -4.63 10.17
CA GLN A 119 0.75 -4.17 11.56
C GLN A 119 0.32 -5.29 12.52
N SER A 120 -0.67 -6.09 12.14
CA SER A 120 -1.08 -7.26 12.93
C SER A 120 0.05 -8.28 13.07
N GLY A 121 0.84 -8.47 12.01
CA GLY A 121 2.00 -9.37 12.02
C GLY A 121 3.12 -8.92 12.96
N LEU A 122 3.42 -7.62 12.97
CA LEU A 122 4.48 -7.04 13.79
C LEU A 122 4.06 -6.86 15.25
N PHE A 123 2.86 -6.32 15.47
CA PHE A 123 2.44 -5.79 16.77
C PHE A 123 1.32 -6.61 17.43
N GLY A 124 0.71 -7.55 16.70
CA GLY A 124 -0.48 -8.27 17.14
C GLY A 124 -1.75 -7.43 17.17
N LEU A 125 -1.70 -6.16 16.75
CA LEU A 125 -2.82 -5.23 16.68
C LEU A 125 -2.53 -4.08 15.70
N ILE A 126 -3.57 -3.30 15.36
CA ILE A 126 -3.45 -2.13 14.49
C ILE A 126 -3.23 -0.89 15.34
N ILE A 127 -2.05 -0.27 15.21
CA ILE A 127 -1.63 0.91 15.98
C ILE A 127 -1.81 2.17 15.14
N TYR A 128 -1.39 2.12 13.88
CA TYR A 128 -1.42 3.25 12.96
C TYR A 128 -2.64 3.13 12.07
N ARG A 129 -3.70 3.85 12.44
CA ARG A 129 -4.85 3.97 11.55
C ARG A 129 -4.57 5.13 10.60
N SER A 130 -4.72 4.88 9.31
CA SER A 130 -4.84 5.98 8.36
C SER A 130 -6.16 6.69 8.70
N GLU A 131 -6.12 7.70 9.56
CA GLU A 131 -7.18 8.69 9.59
C GLU A 131 -7.19 9.30 8.18
N ALA A 132 -8.13 8.84 7.35
CA ALA A 132 -8.56 9.64 6.23
C ALA A 132 -9.13 10.91 6.85
N THR A 133 -8.28 11.90 7.12
CA THR A 133 -8.72 13.26 7.30
C THR A 133 -9.42 13.58 6.00
N HIS A 134 -10.73 13.41 5.99
CA HIS A 134 -11.58 13.86 4.92
C HIS A 134 -11.20 15.32 4.74
N ARG A 135 -10.48 15.66 3.66
CA ARG A 135 -10.24 17.06 3.35
C ARG A 135 -11.62 17.71 3.46
N PRO A 136 -11.78 18.78 4.25
CA PRO A 136 -12.98 19.58 4.16
C PRO A 136 -13.12 19.86 2.67
N ARG A 137 -14.23 19.42 2.06
CA ARG A 137 -14.49 19.73 0.65
C ARG A 137 -14.26 21.22 0.55
N THR A 138 -13.23 21.63 -0.18
CA THR A 138 -13.11 23.03 -0.57
C THR A 138 -14.38 23.26 -1.37
N ILE A 139 -15.37 23.89 -0.74
CA ILE A 139 -16.55 24.37 -1.43
C ILE A 139 -15.96 25.39 -2.41
N HIS A 140 -15.78 24.97 -3.66
CA HIS A 140 -15.69 25.91 -4.75
C HIS A 140 -17.05 26.60 -4.77
N VAL A 141 -17.15 27.72 -4.06
CA VAL A 141 -18.20 28.69 -4.28
C VAL A 141 -17.94 29.19 -5.69
N ASN A 142 -18.54 28.53 -6.68
CA ASN A 142 -18.75 29.14 -7.98
C ASN A 142 -19.61 30.38 -7.71
N ARG A 143 -18.97 31.53 -7.55
CA ARG A 143 -19.61 32.82 -7.81
C ARG A 143 -19.94 32.80 -9.30
N HIS A 144 -21.11 32.28 -9.62
CA HIS A 144 -21.84 32.75 -10.77
C HIS A 144 -22.16 34.23 -10.50
N GLU A 145 -21.30 35.11 -10.99
CA GLU A 145 -21.70 36.49 -11.24
C GLU A 145 -22.64 36.47 -12.45
N PRO A 146 -23.93 36.84 -12.31
CA PRO A 146 -24.75 37.09 -13.47
C PRO A 146 -24.24 38.36 -14.16
N CYS A 147 -23.92 38.20 -15.44
CA CYS A 147 -23.66 39.26 -16.39
C CYS A 147 -24.82 40.27 -16.36
N GLY A 148 -24.56 41.50 -15.90
CA GLY A 148 -25.54 42.58 -15.85
C GLY A 148 -24.84 43.94 -15.95
N ARG A 149 -25.00 44.60 -17.11
CA ARG A 149 -24.50 45.93 -17.43
C ARG A 149 -24.86 46.97 -16.36
N LEU A 150 -23.91 47.83 -16.02
CA LEU A 150 -24.20 49.24 -15.77
C LEU A 150 -23.03 50.10 -16.25
N THR A 151 -23.34 51.00 -17.17
CA THR A 151 -22.58 52.17 -17.57
C THR A 151 -22.32 53.06 -16.36
N ASP A 152 -21.07 53.50 -16.15
CA ASP A 152 -20.71 54.93 -16.08
C ASP A 152 -19.26 55.16 -15.60
N ALA A 153 -18.63 56.14 -16.25
CA ALA A 153 -17.50 56.96 -15.81
C ALA A 153 -16.10 56.32 -15.59
N LEU A 154 -15.22 56.56 -16.56
CA LEU A 154 -13.79 56.85 -16.33
C LEU A 154 -13.47 58.20 -17.01
N PRO A 155 -12.59 59.02 -16.41
CA PRO A 155 -11.17 58.82 -16.73
C PRO A 155 -10.26 58.90 -15.49
N PRO A 156 -9.12 58.20 -15.49
CA PRO A 156 -7.98 58.61 -14.70
C PRO A 156 -6.98 59.40 -15.56
N THR A 157 -6.63 60.54 -15.01
CA THR A 157 -5.62 61.49 -15.42
C THR A 157 -4.20 60.90 -15.37
N SER A 158 -3.42 61.33 -16.35
CA SER A 158 -1.95 61.30 -16.44
C SER A 158 -1.16 61.44 -15.14
N ALA A 159 -0.13 60.60 -14.97
CA ALA A 159 1.18 61.01 -14.44
C ALA A 159 2.28 59.95 -14.70
N SER A 160 3.22 60.30 -15.58
CA SER A 160 4.67 60.01 -15.47
C SER A 160 5.34 61.40 -15.35
N PRO A 161 6.55 61.60 -14.76
CA PRO A 161 7.75 60.78 -15.05
C PRO A 161 8.78 60.63 -13.90
N SER A 162 9.74 59.72 -14.05
CA SER A 162 11.13 60.00 -13.63
C SER A 162 12.12 59.15 -14.44
N THR A 163 12.85 59.82 -15.32
CA THR A 163 14.10 59.40 -15.95
C THR A 163 15.25 59.99 -15.15
N TRP A 164 16.30 59.21 -14.80
CA TRP A 164 17.71 59.65 -14.82
C TRP A 164 18.65 58.42 -14.93
N SER A 165 19.23 58.26 -16.12
CA SER A 165 20.62 57.91 -16.50
C SER A 165 21.42 56.76 -15.85
N ARG A 166 21.65 55.70 -16.66
CA ARG A 166 22.93 55.18 -17.26
C ARG A 166 24.25 55.64 -16.58
N GLU A 167 25.23 54.78 -16.24
CA GLU A 167 26.26 54.21 -17.15
C GLU A 167 27.33 53.30 -16.45
N HIS A 168 27.88 52.33 -17.23
CA HIS A 168 29.23 51.70 -17.22
C HIS A 168 29.75 50.91 -15.98
N ALA A 169 30.48 49.79 -16.03
CA ALA A 169 31.31 49.08 -17.03
C ALA A 169 31.41 47.57 -16.64
N SER A 170 31.28 46.59 -17.54
CA SER A 170 32.36 45.87 -18.28
C SER A 170 33.54 45.34 -17.45
N GLY A 171 33.78 44.02 -17.49
CA GLY A 171 35.07 43.45 -17.12
C GLY A 171 35.09 41.94 -16.82
N VAL A 172 35.05 41.10 -17.87
CA VAL A 172 35.64 39.74 -17.85
C VAL A 172 37.00 39.87 -18.56
N PRO A 173 38.07 39.21 -18.09
CA PRO A 173 38.56 38.04 -18.85
C PRO A 173 39.08 36.87 -17.97
N PRO A 174 39.35 35.72 -18.60
CA PRO A 174 39.61 34.46 -17.91
C PRO A 174 41.10 34.03 -17.91
N THR A 175 41.34 32.96 -17.15
CA THR A 175 42.37 31.90 -17.26
C THR A 175 43.85 32.23 -17.06
N SER A 176 44.46 31.43 -16.18
CA SER A 176 45.80 30.84 -16.35
C SER A 176 45.70 29.36 -15.96
#